data_AF-A0A1W1WZY4-F1
#
_entry.id   AF-A0A1W1WZY4-F1
#
_cell.length_a   1.000
_cell.length_b   1.000
_cell.length_c   1.000
_cell.angle_alpha   90.00
_cell.angle_beta   90.00
_cell.angle_gamma   90.00
#
_symmetry.space_group_name_H-M   'P 1'
#
loop_
_entity.id
_entity.type
_entity.pdbx_description
1 polymer ?
#
loop_
_entity_poly.entity_id
_entity_poly.type
_entity_poly.pdbx_seq_one_letter_code
_entity_poly.pdbx_strand_id
1 'polypeptide(L)'
;MGWRFRKSIKIGKNTRINLGKHGYSVSTGVKGARVTVNNKGKVTRTVGIPGTGIYNTKQYDLNKNKKSASNKINSSYRIGINDILTVDERKSIKIPFKIKLMLFLSISTIVAGFAFVPLFVLALLFAIITLGMMLFSKDYRYSLKIGMADTSLKKGNIADAIRWTRSAMKTKPNDIVAQKILNELM
;
A
#
# COMPACT_ATOMS: atom_id res chain seq x y z
N MET A 1 -23.82 -18.54 18.70
CA MET A 1 -24.58 -17.44 18.04
C MET A 1 -23.71 -16.20 17.95
N GLY A 2 -23.11 -15.90 16.79
CA GLY A 2 -22.09 -14.85 16.66
C GLY A 2 -22.66 -13.47 16.31
N TRP A 3 -22.01 -12.41 16.78
CA TRP A 3 -22.37 -11.03 16.45
C TRP A 3 -22.14 -10.74 14.96
N ARG A 4 -23.17 -10.20 14.28
CA ARG A 4 -23.10 -9.78 12.87
C ARG A 4 -23.03 -8.26 12.79
N PHE A 5 -21.91 -7.72 12.30
CA PHE A 5 -21.77 -6.29 12.04
C PHE A 5 -22.15 -5.94 10.61
N ARG A 6 -23.21 -5.13 10.45
CA ARG A 6 -23.61 -4.51 9.20
C ARG A 6 -24.17 -3.11 9.49
N LYS A 7 -23.54 -2.08 8.95
CA LYS A 7 -23.99 -0.69 9.09
C LYS A 7 -24.16 -0.07 7.72
N SER A 8 -25.23 0.67 7.47
CA SER A 8 -25.35 1.47 6.25
C SER A 8 -25.60 2.93 6.60
N ILE A 9 -24.80 3.81 5.99
CA ILE A 9 -24.77 5.24 6.29
C ILE A 9 -25.15 5.97 5.00
N LYS A 10 -26.18 6.81 5.07
CA LYS A 10 -26.55 7.72 3.97
C LYS A 10 -25.60 8.92 4.01
N ILE A 11 -24.99 9.26 2.87
CA ILE A 11 -24.14 10.46 2.75
C ILE A 11 -24.89 11.59 2.06
N GLY A 12 -25.86 11.26 1.21
CA GLY A 12 -26.70 12.23 0.52
C GLY A 12 -27.98 11.59 0.00
N LYS A 13 -28.72 12.34 -0.82
CA LYS A 13 -30.05 11.93 -1.34
C LYS A 13 -30.03 10.63 -2.14
N ASN A 14 -28.91 10.34 -2.80
CA ASN A 14 -28.76 9.22 -3.74
C ASN A 14 -27.53 8.35 -3.50
N THR A 15 -26.79 8.61 -2.42
CA THR A 15 -25.51 7.95 -2.12
C THR A 15 -25.52 7.35 -0.72
N ARG A 16 -25.13 6.08 -0.61
CA ARG A 16 -24.97 5.39 0.68
C ARG A 16 -23.70 4.54 0.69
N ILE A 17 -23.11 4.44 1.87
CA ILE A 17 -22.07 3.47 2.18
C ILE A 17 -22.70 2.29 2.91
N ASN A 18 -22.27 1.07 2.58
CA ASN A 18 -22.54 -0.14 3.33
C ASN A 18 -21.22 -0.63 3.92
N LEU A 19 -21.15 -0.79 5.23
CA LEU A 19 -20.03 -1.33 6.00
C LEU A 19 -20.44 -2.70 6.56
N GLY A 20 -19.56 -3.68 6.49
CA GLY A 20 -19.75 -4.99 7.12
C GLY A 20 -18.44 -5.69 7.39
N LYS A 21 -18.51 -6.86 8.05
CA LYS A 21 -17.33 -7.64 8.48
C LYS A 21 -16.26 -7.86 7.39
N HIS A 22 -16.69 -8.06 6.14
CA HIS A 22 -15.79 -8.39 5.03
C HIS A 22 -15.44 -7.21 4.12
N GLY A 23 -15.91 -6.00 4.45
CA GLY A 23 -15.60 -4.83 3.65
C GLY A 23 -16.67 -3.76 3.62
N TYR A 24 -16.46 -2.82 2.72
CA TYR A 24 -17.35 -1.70 2.47
C TYR A 24 -17.68 -1.57 1.00
N SER A 25 -18.88 -1.05 0.71
CA SER A 25 -19.30 -0.68 -0.64
C SER A 25 -19.98 0.67 -0.65
N VAL A 26 -19.79 1.41 -1.73
CA VAL A 26 -20.46 2.69 -1.99
C VAL A 26 -21.48 2.44 -3.09
N SER A 27 -22.73 2.82 -2.86
CA SER A 27 -23.76 2.84 -3.90
C SER A 27 -24.21 4.27 -4.16
N THR A 28 -24.22 4.67 -5.42
CA THR A 28 -24.71 5.96 -5.87
C THR A 28 -25.70 5.76 -7.02
N GLY A 29 -26.87 6.38 -6.95
CA GLY A 29 -27.83 6.32 -8.05
C GLY A 29 -29.25 6.79 -7.75
N VAL A 30 -30.02 6.91 -8.81
CA VAL A 30 -31.43 7.26 -8.81
C VAL A 30 -32.27 6.02 -9.16
N LYS A 31 -33.59 6.11 -9.01
CA LYS A 31 -34.50 5.06 -9.50
C LYS A 31 -34.29 4.94 -11.02
N GLY A 32 -33.90 3.76 -11.48
CA GLY A 32 -33.60 3.48 -12.90
C GLY A 32 -32.13 3.55 -13.30
N ALA A 33 -31.24 4.11 -12.49
CA ALA A 33 -29.79 4.10 -12.77
C ALA A 33 -28.96 4.10 -11.48
N ARG A 34 -28.26 3.00 -11.22
CA ARG A 34 -27.46 2.81 -10.00
C ARG A 34 -26.10 2.22 -10.31
N VAL A 35 -25.08 2.72 -9.63
CA VAL A 35 -23.73 2.18 -9.63
C VAL A 35 -23.33 1.82 -8.20
N THR A 36 -22.73 0.65 -8.01
CA THR A 36 -22.19 0.21 -6.72
C THR A 36 -20.76 -0.26 -6.89
N VAL A 37 -19.86 0.26 -6.04
CA VAL A 37 -18.45 -0.10 -6.02
C VAL A 37 -18.14 -0.77 -4.69
N ASN A 38 -17.49 -1.93 -4.72
CA ASN A 38 -17.10 -2.70 -3.54
C ASN A 38 -15.58 -2.66 -3.34
N ASN A 39 -15.11 -2.82 -2.09
CA ASN A 39 -13.68 -2.86 -1.74
C ASN A 39 -12.87 -3.96 -2.47
N LYS A 40 -13.54 -5.02 -2.95
CA LYS A 40 -12.93 -6.11 -3.75
C LYS A 40 -12.71 -5.75 -5.23
N GLY A 41 -12.93 -4.49 -5.63
CA GLY A 41 -12.78 -4.04 -7.01
C GLY A 41 -13.92 -4.45 -7.95
N LYS A 42 -15.07 -4.84 -7.38
CA LYS A 42 -16.28 -5.15 -8.17
C LYS A 42 -17.13 -3.90 -8.34
N VAL A 43 -17.52 -3.61 -9.58
CA VAL A 43 -18.40 -2.49 -9.95
C VAL A 43 -19.66 -3.05 -10.57
N THR A 44 -20.81 -2.83 -9.92
CA THR A 44 -22.12 -3.25 -10.41
C THR A 44 -22.88 -2.03 -10.92
N ARG A 45 -23.23 -2.03 -12.20
CA ARG A 45 -24.05 -1.01 -12.85
C ARG A 45 -25.41 -1.60 -13.17
N THR A 46 -26.46 -0.97 -12.67
CA THR A 46 -27.84 -1.34 -12.94
C THR A 46 -28.52 -0.17 -13.65
N VAL A 47 -29.13 -0.45 -14.79
CA VAL A 47 -29.94 0.50 -15.56
C VAL A 47 -31.30 -0.14 -15.82
N GLY A 48 -32.38 0.62 -15.69
CA GLY A 48 -33.73 0.08 -15.83
C GLY A 48 -34.78 1.18 -15.91
N ILE A 49 -35.96 0.80 -16.39
CA ILE A 49 -37.07 1.74 -16.50
C ILE A 49 -37.80 1.73 -15.15
N PRO A 50 -37.91 2.89 -14.47
CA PRO A 50 -38.57 2.95 -13.18
C PRO A 50 -40.06 2.62 -13.34
N GLY A 51 -40.61 1.81 -12.44
CA GLY A 51 -42.05 1.49 -12.41
C GLY A 51 -42.49 0.34 -13.32
N THR A 52 -41.64 -0.17 -14.22
CA THR A 52 -41.99 -1.27 -15.14
C THR A 52 -41.43 -2.63 -14.71
N GLY A 53 -40.58 -2.68 -13.68
CA GLY A 53 -39.90 -3.90 -13.24
C GLY A 53 -38.75 -4.35 -14.17
N ILE A 54 -38.50 -3.64 -15.27
CA ILE A 54 -37.48 -4.00 -16.25
C ILE A 54 -36.14 -3.36 -15.87
N TYR A 55 -35.13 -4.18 -15.58
CA TYR A 55 -33.77 -3.72 -15.29
C TYR A 55 -32.71 -4.65 -15.87
N ASN A 56 -31.58 -4.07 -16.25
CA ASN A 56 -30.36 -4.77 -16.66
C ASN A 56 -29.24 -4.45 -15.68
N THR A 57 -28.61 -5.48 -15.13
CA THR A 57 -27.47 -5.35 -14.21
C THR A 57 -26.23 -5.96 -14.84
N LYS A 58 -25.17 -5.15 -15.00
CA LYS A 58 -23.85 -5.58 -15.44
C LYS A 58 -22.84 -5.43 -14.31
N GLN A 59 -22.01 -6.45 -14.12
CA GLN A 59 -20.94 -6.43 -13.12
C GLN A 59 -19.57 -6.49 -13.80
N TYR A 60 -18.68 -5.59 -13.40
CA TYR A 60 -17.31 -5.52 -13.85
C TYR A 60 -16.37 -5.85 -12.69
N ASP A 61 -15.32 -6.61 -12.95
CA ASP A 61 -14.28 -6.94 -11.98
C ASP A 61 -12.98 -6.26 -12.41
N LEU A 62 -12.61 -5.20 -11.67
CA LEU A 62 -11.41 -4.40 -11.95
C LEU A 62 -10.11 -5.20 -11.70
N ASN A 63 -10.18 -6.33 -10.99
CA ASN A 63 -9.02 -7.17 -10.69
C ASN A 63 -8.81 -8.30 -11.71
N LYS A 64 -9.75 -8.54 -12.63
CA LYS A 64 -9.65 -9.64 -13.62
C LYS A 64 -8.47 -9.45 -14.58
N ASN A 65 -8.20 -8.22 -15.02
CA ASN A 65 -7.11 -7.91 -15.94
C ASN A 65 -5.72 -7.96 -15.29
N LYS A 66 -5.61 -7.80 -13.97
CA LYS A 66 -4.31 -7.88 -13.27
C LYS A 66 -3.81 -9.30 -13.09
N LYS A 67 -4.70 -10.30 -13.02
CA LYS A 67 -4.33 -11.71 -12.84
C LYS A 67 -3.84 -12.37 -14.14
N SER A 68 -4.43 -12.02 -15.28
CA SER A 68 -4.08 -12.62 -16.57
C SER A 68 -2.72 -12.17 -17.12
N ALA A 69 -2.26 -10.95 -16.79
CA ALA A 69 -0.92 -10.47 -17.17
C ALA A 69 0.18 -10.94 -16.20
N SER A 70 -0.14 -11.15 -14.92
CA SER A 70 0.84 -11.57 -13.91
C SER A 70 1.21 -13.05 -14.02
N ASN A 71 0.28 -13.93 -14.41
CA ASN A 71 0.54 -15.39 -14.41
C ASN A 71 1.41 -15.92 -15.56
N LYS A 72 1.65 -15.13 -16.63
CA LYS A 72 2.47 -15.58 -17.77
C LYS A 72 3.97 -15.26 -17.63
N ILE A 73 4.35 -14.41 -16.67
CA ILE A 73 5.74 -13.93 -16.46
C ILE A 73 6.40 -14.61 -15.24
N ASN A 74 5.62 -15.22 -14.35
CA ASN A 74 6.08 -15.73 -13.05
C ASN A 74 6.98 -16.99 -13.08
N SER A 75 7.29 -17.58 -14.25
CA SER A 75 8.06 -18.83 -14.31
C SER A 75 9.54 -18.67 -14.69
N SER A 76 10.00 -17.49 -15.12
CA SER A 76 11.34 -17.42 -15.75
C SER A 76 12.28 -16.35 -15.21
N TYR A 77 11.85 -15.45 -14.31
CA TYR A 77 12.76 -14.42 -13.79
C TYR A 77 12.33 -13.94 -12.39
N ARG A 78 12.46 -14.80 -11.37
CA ARG A 78 12.41 -14.36 -9.98
C ARG A 78 13.81 -13.90 -9.57
N ILE A 79 14.36 -12.90 -10.25
CA ILE A 79 15.56 -12.23 -9.75
C ILE A 79 15.15 -11.36 -8.57
N GLY A 80 15.43 -11.84 -7.37
CA GLY A 80 15.39 -10.99 -6.19
C GLY A 80 16.63 -10.10 -6.17
N ILE A 81 16.57 -8.96 -5.50
CA ILE A 81 17.78 -8.19 -5.17
C ILE A 81 18.79 -9.08 -4.40
N ASN A 82 18.31 -10.20 -3.85
CA ASN A 82 19.07 -11.26 -3.16
C ASN A 82 20.07 -11.97 -4.04
N ASP A 83 19.78 -12.05 -5.32
CA ASP A 83 20.61 -12.75 -6.29
C ASP A 83 21.61 -11.79 -6.95
N ILE A 84 21.37 -10.47 -6.87
CA ILE A 84 22.19 -9.41 -7.47
C ILE A 84 23.24 -8.84 -6.50
N LEU A 85 22.90 -8.71 -5.21
CA LEU A 85 23.75 -8.02 -4.24
C LEU A 85 24.46 -8.96 -3.27
N THR A 86 25.74 -8.69 -3.01
CA THR A 86 26.54 -9.42 -2.02
C THR A 86 26.03 -9.16 -0.59
N VAL A 87 26.37 -10.05 0.35
CA VAL A 87 25.88 -10.00 1.74
C VAL A 87 26.24 -8.68 2.45
N ASP A 88 27.36 -8.05 2.07
CA ASP A 88 27.82 -6.80 2.66
C ASP A 88 27.10 -5.57 2.10
N GLU A 89 26.80 -5.54 0.80
CA GLU A 89 25.97 -4.51 0.14
C GLU A 89 24.52 -4.52 0.67
N ARG A 90 24.03 -5.68 1.10
CA ARG A 90 22.72 -5.80 1.75
C ARG A 90 22.66 -5.14 3.12
N LYS A 91 23.76 -5.12 3.87
CA LYS A 91 23.80 -4.52 5.20
C LYS A 91 23.67 -3.00 5.14
N SER A 92 24.14 -2.35 4.08
CA SER A 92 24.07 -0.89 3.92
C SER A 92 22.68 -0.36 3.52
N ILE A 93 21.82 -1.19 2.92
CA ILE A 93 20.43 -0.83 2.59
C ILE A 93 19.53 -0.81 3.83
N LYS A 94 19.92 -1.53 4.90
CA LYS A 94 19.10 -1.61 6.11
C LYS A 94 19.07 -0.27 6.83
N ILE A 95 17.89 0.03 7.38
CA ILE A 95 17.66 1.22 8.22
C ILE A 95 18.77 1.26 9.29
N PRO A 96 19.47 2.40 9.47
CA PRO A 96 20.55 2.48 10.43
C PRO A 96 20.03 2.13 11.83
N PHE A 97 20.83 1.37 12.59
CA PHE A 97 20.46 0.84 13.91
C PHE A 97 19.92 1.93 14.84
N LYS A 98 20.47 3.16 14.74
CA LYS A 98 20.03 4.34 15.48
C LYS A 98 18.54 4.67 15.27
N ILE A 99 18.04 4.62 14.03
CA ILE A 99 16.62 4.89 13.73
C ILE A 99 15.73 3.75 14.25
N LYS A 100 16.19 2.49 14.14
CA LYS A 100 15.45 1.33 14.67
C LYS A 100 15.34 1.38 16.20
N LEU A 101 16.42 1.76 16.87
CA LEU A 101 16.45 1.94 18.34
C LEU A 101 15.49 3.04 18.78
N MET A 102 15.49 4.19 18.09
CA MET A 102 14.58 5.30 18.40
C MET A 102 13.10 4.91 18.21
N LEU A 103 12.78 4.11 17.19
CA LEU A 103 11.42 3.62 16.94
C LEU A 103 10.96 2.58 17.97
N PHE A 104 11.87 1.73 18.45
CA PHE A 104 11.57 0.80 19.54
C PHE A 104 11.32 1.56 20.86
N LEU A 105 12.12 2.58 21.14
CA LEU A 105 12.00 3.41 22.34
C LEU A 105 10.68 4.21 22.35
N SER A 106 10.25 4.73 21.21
CA SER A 106 8.97 5.45 21.09
C SER A 106 7.75 4.53 21.23
N ILE A 107 7.81 3.29 20.73
CA ILE A 107 6.73 2.31 20.93
C ILE A 107 6.64 1.90 22.40
N SER A 108 7.78 1.67 23.06
CA SER A 108 7.84 1.31 24.48
C SER A 108 7.18 2.36 25.39
N THR A 109 7.42 3.64 25.12
CA THR A 109 6.83 4.74 25.91
C THR A 109 5.33 4.91 25.67
N ILE A 110 4.82 4.60 24.48
CA ILE A 110 3.37 4.62 24.19
C ILE A 110 2.63 3.56 25.03
N VAL A 111 3.21 2.36 25.17
CA VAL A 111 2.62 1.28 25.98
C VAL A 111 2.61 1.64 27.47
N ALA A 112 3.68 2.23 27.98
CA ALA A 112 3.75 2.72 29.36
C ALA A 112 2.81 3.94 29.60
N GLY A 113 2.63 4.79 28.59
CA GLY A 113 1.81 6.00 28.66
C GLY A 113 0.30 5.76 28.81
N PHE A 114 -0.20 4.56 28.51
CA PHE A 114 -1.61 4.23 28.75
C PHE A 114 -2.03 4.33 30.22
N ALA A 115 -1.09 4.23 31.16
CA ALA A 115 -1.34 4.41 32.60
C ALA A 115 -1.27 5.89 33.06
N PHE A 116 -0.67 6.79 32.28
CA PHE A 116 -0.43 8.18 32.68
C PHE A 116 -0.54 9.14 31.49
N VAL A 117 -1.68 9.84 31.40
CA VAL A 117 -2.06 10.70 30.26
C VAL A 117 -0.99 11.76 29.89
N PRO A 118 -0.29 12.43 30.84
CA PRO A 118 0.77 13.38 30.49
C PRO A 118 1.98 12.75 29.77
N LEU A 119 2.35 11.51 30.13
CA LEU A 119 3.45 10.77 29.48
C LEU A 119 3.07 10.35 28.06
N PHE A 120 1.79 10.03 27.83
CA PHE A 120 1.28 9.69 26.51
C PHE A 120 1.39 10.86 25.53
N VAL A 121 1.09 12.09 25.97
CA VAL A 121 1.23 13.30 25.13
C VAL A 121 2.69 13.55 24.77
N LEU A 122 3.61 13.38 25.72
CA LEU A 122 5.06 13.51 25.46
C LEU A 122 5.55 12.43 24.47
N ALA A 123 5.05 11.19 24.59
CA ALA A 123 5.37 10.10 23.69
C ALA A 123 4.88 10.36 22.25
N LEU A 124 3.69 10.95 22.09
CA LEU A 124 3.18 11.38 20.79
C LEU A 124 4.07 12.45 20.15
N LEU A 125 4.55 13.43 20.93
CA LEU A 125 5.47 14.46 20.42
C LEU A 125 6.81 13.84 19.97
N PHE A 126 7.38 12.93 20.76
CA PHE A 126 8.59 12.18 20.36
C PHE A 126 8.36 11.32 19.11
N ALA A 127 7.21 10.66 18.99
CA ALA A 127 6.86 9.89 17.80
C ALA A 127 6.79 10.78 16.55
N ILE A 128 6.23 11.98 16.66
CA ILE A 128 6.18 12.95 15.55
C ILE A 128 7.58 13.42 15.17
N ILE A 129 8.45 13.73 16.14
CA ILE A 129 9.84 14.16 15.89
C ILE A 129 10.63 13.05 15.21
N THR A 130 10.53 11.81 15.70
CA THR A 130 11.22 10.65 15.09
C THR A 130 10.72 10.37 13.68
N LEU A 131 9.41 10.46 13.45
CA LEU A 131 8.81 10.35 12.12
C LEU A 131 9.32 11.46 11.18
N GLY A 132 9.41 12.70 11.69
CA GLY A 132 9.97 13.83 10.96
C GLY A 132 11.42 13.56 10.54
N MET A 133 12.28 13.20 11.49
CA MET A 133 13.68 12.86 11.21
C MET A 133 13.82 11.72 10.19
N MET A 134 12.95 10.71 10.27
CA MET A 134 12.92 9.59 9.32
C MET A 134 12.52 10.06 7.92
N LEU A 135 11.51 10.93 7.81
CA LEU A 135 11.08 11.50 6.53
C LEU A 135 12.11 12.45 5.92
N PHE A 136 12.91 13.17 6.70
CA PHE A 136 13.95 14.08 6.18
C PHE A 136 15.31 13.40 5.94
N SER A 137 15.56 12.24 6.54
CA SER A 137 16.80 11.49 6.33
C SER A 137 16.92 10.95 4.90
N LYS A 138 18.02 11.32 4.22
CA LYS A 138 18.36 10.82 2.88
C LYS A 138 18.51 9.29 2.87
N ASP A 139 19.05 8.72 3.94
CA ASP A 139 19.28 7.27 4.08
C ASP A 139 17.98 6.48 4.14
N TYR A 140 16.99 6.99 4.87
CA TYR A 140 15.69 6.33 4.98
C TYR A 140 14.93 6.35 3.65
N ARG A 141 14.90 7.50 2.97
CA ARG A 141 14.27 7.62 1.64
C ARG A 141 14.91 6.69 0.62
N TYR A 142 16.23 6.57 0.65
CA TYR A 142 16.97 5.65 -0.22
C TYR A 142 16.59 4.20 0.03
N SER A 143 16.67 3.75 1.30
CA SER A 143 16.31 2.39 1.71
C SER A 143 14.88 2.02 1.30
N LEU A 144 13.93 2.94 1.49
CA LEU A 144 12.52 2.74 1.15
C LEU A 144 12.30 2.54 -0.35
N LYS A 145 13.00 3.30 -1.20
CA LYS A 145 12.92 3.16 -2.66
C LYS A 145 13.55 1.87 -3.17
N ILE A 146 14.69 1.45 -2.60
CA ILE A 146 15.30 0.16 -2.93
C ILE A 146 14.39 -1.01 -2.50
N GLY A 147 13.73 -0.89 -1.35
CA GLY A 147 12.71 -1.86 -0.92
C GLY A 147 11.51 -1.92 -1.89
N MET A 148 11.05 -0.79 -2.40
CA MET A 148 9.99 -0.75 -3.42
C MET A 148 10.44 -1.39 -4.73
N ALA A 149 11.69 -1.20 -5.14
CA ALA A 149 12.26 -1.89 -6.29
C ALA A 149 12.26 -3.41 -6.09
N ASP A 150 12.70 -3.91 -4.93
CA ASP A 150 12.68 -5.35 -4.61
C ASP A 150 11.25 -5.93 -4.68
N THR A 151 10.27 -5.23 -4.10
CA THR A 151 8.87 -5.68 -4.18
C THR A 151 8.32 -5.67 -5.61
N SER A 152 8.83 -4.78 -6.47
CA SER A 152 8.43 -4.68 -7.88
C SER A 152 9.06 -5.82 -8.70
N LEU A 153 10.32 -6.17 -8.42
CA LEU A 153 10.99 -7.34 -9.00
C LEU A 153 10.30 -8.64 -8.59
N LYS A 154 9.95 -8.80 -7.31
CA LYS A 154 9.18 -9.97 -6.82
C LYS A 154 7.80 -10.11 -7.46
N LYS A 155 7.24 -9.01 -7.97
CA LYS A 155 5.97 -8.99 -8.71
C LYS A 155 6.15 -9.18 -10.23
N GLY A 156 7.38 -9.32 -10.71
CA GLY A 156 7.71 -9.46 -12.13
C GLY A 156 7.59 -8.15 -12.94
N ASN A 157 7.50 -6.99 -12.27
CA ASN A 157 7.35 -5.70 -12.94
C ASN A 157 8.69 -4.96 -12.99
N ILE A 158 9.47 -5.25 -14.03
CA ILE A 158 10.83 -4.74 -14.24
C ILE A 158 10.82 -3.22 -14.49
N ALA A 159 9.85 -2.70 -15.24
CA ALA A 159 9.74 -1.27 -15.54
C ALA A 159 9.53 -0.41 -14.27
N ASP A 160 8.71 -0.89 -13.34
CA ASP A 160 8.55 -0.21 -12.05
C ASP A 160 9.81 -0.36 -11.19
N ALA A 161 10.48 -1.51 -11.22
CA ALA A 161 11.75 -1.69 -10.51
C ALA A 161 12.82 -0.69 -10.97
N ILE A 162 13.02 -0.54 -12.30
CA ILE A 162 13.93 0.46 -12.90
C ILE A 162 13.56 1.89 -12.48
N ARG A 163 12.26 2.20 -12.42
CA ARG A 163 11.79 3.54 -12.01
C ARG A 163 12.13 3.84 -10.56
N TRP A 164 11.94 2.86 -9.68
CA TRP A 164 12.26 2.99 -8.26
C TRP A 164 13.77 3.07 -8.02
N THR A 165 14.59 2.28 -8.73
CA THR A 165 16.06 2.33 -8.63
C THR A 165 16.62 3.65 -9.16
N ARG A 166 16.16 4.15 -10.31
CA ARG A 166 16.51 5.50 -10.80
C ARG A 166 16.12 6.59 -9.80
N SER A 167 14.94 6.44 -9.18
CA SER A 167 14.50 7.37 -8.14
C SER A 167 15.34 7.29 -6.87
N ALA A 168 15.93 6.13 -6.56
CA ALA A 168 16.87 5.95 -5.44
C ALA A 168 18.23 6.60 -5.73
N MET A 169 18.74 6.50 -6.95
CA MET A 169 19.96 7.20 -7.36
C MET A 169 19.85 8.72 -7.26
N LYS A 170 18.68 9.31 -7.51
CA LYS A 170 18.48 10.76 -7.27
C LYS A 170 18.70 11.18 -5.82
N THR A 171 18.47 10.27 -4.86
CA THR A 171 18.72 10.54 -3.43
C THR A 171 20.17 10.29 -3.01
N LYS A 172 20.83 9.29 -3.61
CA LYS A 172 22.25 8.99 -3.43
C LYS A 172 22.87 8.63 -4.79
N PRO A 173 23.44 9.62 -5.51
CA PRO A 173 23.88 9.41 -6.90
C PRO A 173 25.09 8.48 -7.04
N ASN A 174 25.95 8.40 -6.02
CA ASN A 174 27.19 7.63 -6.05
C ASN A 174 27.11 6.30 -5.29
N ASP A 175 25.91 5.80 -5.02
CA ASP A 175 25.75 4.53 -4.29
C ASP A 175 25.92 3.34 -5.24
N ILE A 176 26.98 2.55 -5.00
CA ILE A 176 27.39 1.37 -5.79
C ILE A 176 26.22 0.38 -5.94
N VAL A 177 25.42 0.25 -4.88
CA VAL A 177 24.29 -0.68 -4.81
C VAL A 177 23.21 -0.35 -5.84
N ALA A 178 22.83 0.93 -5.96
CA ALA A 178 21.76 1.34 -6.87
C ALA A 178 22.21 1.29 -8.34
N GLN A 179 23.47 1.60 -8.61
CA GLN A 179 24.06 1.49 -9.95
C GLN A 179 24.10 0.03 -10.41
N LYS A 180 24.54 -0.87 -9.53
CA LYS A 180 24.59 -2.31 -9.81
C LYS A 180 23.21 -2.90 -10.08
N ILE A 181 22.20 -2.55 -9.28
CA ILE A 181 20.81 -2.99 -9.54
C ILE A 181 20.31 -2.43 -10.88
N LEU A 182 20.63 -1.18 -11.23
CA LEU A 182 20.18 -0.63 -12.50
C LEU A 182 20.84 -1.32 -13.70
N ASN A 183 22.15 -1.57 -13.65
CA ASN A 183 22.89 -2.23 -14.72
C ASN A 183 22.41 -3.67 -14.96
N GLU A 184 22.00 -4.38 -13.92
CA GLU A 184 21.47 -5.75 -14.04
C GLU A 184 20.04 -5.79 -14.60
N LEU A 185 19.28 -4.68 -14.48
CA LEU A 185 17.88 -4.60 -14.90
C LEU A 185 17.69 -3.97 -16.29
N MET A 186 18.72 -3.33 -16.84
CA MET A 186 18.72 -2.69 -18.17
C MET A 186 19.36 -3.60 -19.20
#